data_AF-A0A376ZI00-F1
#
_entry.id   AF-A0A376ZI00-F1
#
_cell.length_a   1.000
_cell.length_b   1.000
_cell.length_c   1.000
_cell.angle_alpha   90.00
_cell.angle_beta   90.00
_cell.angle_gamma   90.00
#
_symmetry.space_group_name_H-M   'P 1'
#
loop_
_entity.id
_entity.type
_entity.pdbx_description
1 polymer ?
#
loop_
_entity_poly.entity_id
_entity_poly.type
_entity_poly.pdbx_seq_one_letter_code
_entity_poly.pdbx_strand_id
1 'polypeptide(L)'
;MIGFNGTSHADESNFSTNKLLQDVNVGWLEHIRTDASERVMNDVTLTSRNMDNTVAHAGKYANADALVQDARSSLLDEWHKEADDLVVIMGRNLFNSLRLPVLNSISGQNPNAELLAGQLILSSRTIGGWACSLRRSSRIQRC
;
A
#
# COMPACT_ATOMS: atom_id res chain seq x y z
N MET A 1 2.43 -16.93 -2.39
CA MET A 1 1.65 -16.53 -1.18
C MET A 1 0.19 -16.60 -1.54
N ILE A 2 -0.51 -17.60 -1.03
CA ILE A 2 -1.91 -17.90 -1.37
C ILE A 2 -2.86 -16.91 -0.66
N GLY A 3 -2.64 -16.64 0.64
CA GLY A 3 -3.56 -15.83 1.46
C GLY A 3 -3.85 -14.39 0.99
N PHE A 4 -3.03 -13.78 0.13
CA PHE A 4 -3.30 -12.45 -0.45
C PHE A 4 -3.75 -12.48 -1.92
N ASN A 5 -3.45 -13.55 -2.64
CA ASN A 5 -3.69 -13.64 -4.09
C ASN A 5 -4.76 -14.67 -4.45
N GLY A 6 -5.20 -15.46 -3.46
CA GLY A 6 -6.16 -16.55 -3.61
C GLY A 6 -7.55 -16.02 -3.93
N THR A 7 -8.14 -16.47 -5.02
CA THR A 7 -9.48 -16.09 -5.49
C THR A 7 -10.48 -17.21 -5.29
N SER A 8 -10.05 -18.45 -5.48
CA SER A 8 -10.92 -19.62 -5.41
C SER A 8 -10.14 -20.86 -4.99
N HIS A 9 -10.87 -21.89 -4.58
CA HIS A 9 -10.32 -23.22 -4.34
C HIS A 9 -10.66 -24.13 -5.54
N ALA A 10 -9.63 -24.68 -6.17
CA ALA A 10 -9.75 -25.74 -7.18
C ALA A 10 -9.18 -27.05 -6.64
N ASP A 11 -9.83 -28.18 -6.92
CA ASP A 11 -9.43 -29.50 -6.41
C ASP A 11 -8.04 -29.93 -6.93
N GLU A 12 -7.70 -29.56 -8.18
CA GLU A 12 -6.34 -29.68 -8.72
C GLU A 12 -5.83 -28.32 -9.19
N SER A 13 -4.80 -27.79 -8.53
CA SER A 13 -4.21 -26.49 -8.88
C SER A 13 -3.27 -26.60 -10.07
N ASN A 14 -3.49 -25.81 -11.12
CA ASN A 14 -2.59 -25.73 -12.28
C ASN A 14 -1.60 -24.55 -12.16
N PHE A 15 -0.29 -24.85 -12.15
CA PHE A 15 0.76 -23.84 -12.03
C PHE A 15 1.05 -23.06 -13.32
N SER A 16 0.62 -23.57 -14.48
CA SER A 16 0.85 -22.92 -15.78
C SER A 16 -0.04 -21.69 -15.97
N THR A 17 -1.30 -21.79 -15.57
CA THR A 17 -2.30 -20.71 -15.58
C THR A 17 -2.15 -19.80 -14.35
N ASN A 18 -1.89 -20.39 -13.16
CA ASN A 18 -1.93 -19.65 -11.90
C ASN A 18 -0.57 -19.54 -11.24
N LYS A 19 0.31 -18.77 -11.89
CA LYS A 19 1.71 -18.52 -11.46
C LYS A 19 1.84 -17.97 -10.03
N LEU A 20 0.76 -17.39 -9.48
CA LEU A 20 0.73 -16.82 -8.13
C LEU A 20 0.02 -17.70 -7.10
N LEU A 21 -0.35 -18.93 -7.47
CA LEU A 21 -1.11 -19.88 -6.63
C LEU A 21 -2.46 -19.29 -6.19
N GLN A 22 -3.22 -18.78 -7.15
CA GLN A 22 -4.50 -18.09 -6.94
C GLN A 22 -5.66 -19.08 -6.69
N ASP A 23 -5.44 -20.35 -7.03
CA ASP A 23 -6.49 -21.39 -7.09
C ASP A 23 -6.34 -22.42 -5.97
N VAL A 24 -5.43 -22.19 -5.04
CA VAL A 24 -5.15 -23.13 -3.93
C VAL A 24 -6.14 -22.94 -2.79
N ASN A 25 -6.57 -21.70 -2.54
CA ASN A 25 -7.60 -21.38 -1.55
C ASN A 25 -8.07 -19.93 -1.74
N VAL A 26 -9.22 -19.58 -1.16
CA VAL A 26 -9.70 -18.20 -1.05
C VAL A 26 -8.79 -17.41 -0.08
N GLY A 27 -8.30 -16.25 -0.55
CA GLY A 27 -7.43 -15.36 0.22
C GLY A 27 -8.21 -14.38 1.10
N TRP A 28 -7.54 -13.77 2.08
CA TRP A 28 -8.13 -12.79 2.99
C TRP A 28 -8.75 -11.60 2.25
N LEU A 29 -8.10 -11.11 1.19
CA LEU A 29 -8.62 -10.01 0.39
C LEU A 29 -9.88 -10.39 -0.38
N GLU A 30 -10.00 -11.65 -0.80
CA GLU A 30 -11.17 -12.11 -1.53
C GLU A 30 -12.36 -12.32 -0.59
N HIS A 31 -12.13 -12.87 0.61
CA HIS A 31 -13.14 -12.93 1.66
C HIS A 31 -13.74 -11.55 1.99
N ILE A 32 -12.90 -10.51 2.11
CA ILE A 32 -13.41 -9.16 2.39
C ILE A 32 -14.28 -8.65 1.23
N ARG A 33 -13.94 -8.99 -0.02
CA ARG A 33 -14.72 -8.58 -1.20
C ARG A 33 -16.07 -9.30 -1.27
N THR A 34 -16.12 -10.58 -0.95
CA THR A 34 -17.36 -11.37 -0.99
C THR A 34 -18.26 -11.09 0.19
N ASP A 35 -17.69 -11.01 1.39
CA ASP A 35 -18.45 -11.03 2.64
C ASP A 35 -18.76 -9.61 3.14
N ALA A 36 -17.94 -8.62 2.78
CA ALA A 36 -18.07 -7.24 3.24
C ALA A 36 -17.69 -6.22 2.15
N SER A 37 -18.37 -6.29 1.00
CA SER A 37 -18.13 -5.41 -0.15
C SER A 37 -18.28 -3.92 0.17
N GLU A 38 -19.11 -3.55 1.15
CA GLU A 38 -19.26 -2.18 1.67
C GLU A 38 -17.98 -1.63 2.31
N ARG A 39 -17.09 -2.50 2.80
CA ARG A 39 -15.79 -2.14 3.40
C ARG A 39 -14.67 -2.07 2.38
N VAL A 40 -14.98 -2.30 1.10
CA VAL A 40 -14.03 -2.25 -0.01
C VAL A 40 -14.25 -0.99 -0.83
N MET A 41 -13.27 -0.09 -0.80
CA MET A 41 -13.29 1.10 -1.64
C MET A 41 -12.70 0.79 -3.01
N ASN A 42 -13.57 0.66 -4.02
CA ASN A 42 -13.17 0.45 -5.42
C ASN A 42 -12.94 1.81 -6.13
N ASP A 43 -12.15 1.78 -7.22
CA ASP A 43 -11.88 2.93 -8.11
C ASP A 43 -11.25 4.15 -7.44
N VAL A 44 -10.45 3.93 -6.40
CA VAL A 44 -9.71 5.02 -5.77
C VAL A 44 -8.43 5.32 -6.54
N THR A 45 -8.39 6.49 -7.16
CA THR A 45 -7.18 7.00 -7.80
C THR A 45 -6.38 7.88 -6.85
N LEU A 46 -5.15 7.45 -6.58
CA LEU A 46 -4.16 8.28 -5.92
C LEU A 46 -3.51 9.20 -6.95
N THR A 47 -3.29 10.45 -6.55
CA THR A 47 -2.53 11.40 -7.37
C THR A 47 -1.10 10.88 -7.52
N SER A 48 -0.72 10.54 -8.74
CA SER A 48 0.65 10.12 -9.05
C SER A 48 1.53 11.35 -9.25
N ARG A 49 2.72 11.35 -8.67
CA ARG A 49 3.71 12.43 -8.81
C ARG A 49 4.91 11.94 -9.60
N ASN A 50 5.41 12.77 -10.51
CA ASN A 50 6.65 12.51 -11.23
C ASN A 50 7.87 12.69 -10.31
N MET A 51 9.05 12.25 -10.74
CA MET A 51 10.30 12.39 -9.98
C MET A 51 10.67 13.85 -9.65
N ASP A 52 10.10 14.82 -10.38
CA ASP A 52 10.27 16.26 -10.15
C ASP A 52 9.20 16.84 -9.20
N ASN A 53 8.44 15.99 -8.50
CA ASN A 53 7.35 16.35 -7.59
C ASN A 53 6.17 17.10 -8.24
N THR A 54 6.13 17.16 -9.58
CA THR A 54 4.99 17.65 -10.35
C THR A 54 3.88 16.59 -10.38
N VAL A 55 2.63 17.04 -10.34
CA VAL A 55 1.47 16.13 -10.40
C VAL A 55 1.38 15.54 -11.81
N ALA A 56 1.64 14.24 -11.93
CA ALA A 56 1.60 13.51 -13.20
C ALA A 56 0.17 13.13 -13.58
N HIS A 57 -0.66 12.80 -12.58
CA HIS A 57 -2.06 12.47 -12.77
C HIS A 57 -2.85 12.90 -11.54
N ALA A 58 -3.87 13.75 -11.71
CA ALA A 58 -4.74 14.18 -10.64
C ALA A 58 -5.69 13.02 -10.28
N GLY A 59 -5.50 12.44 -9.09
CA GLY A 59 -6.39 11.45 -8.52
C GLY A 59 -7.38 12.11 -7.56
N LYS A 60 -8.40 11.35 -7.11
CA LYS A 60 -9.39 11.82 -6.13
C LYS A 60 -8.74 12.22 -4.79
N TYR A 61 -7.58 11.65 -4.46
CA TYR A 61 -6.78 12.02 -3.28
C TYR A 61 -5.41 12.55 -3.69
N ALA A 62 -5.01 13.69 -3.10
CA ALA A 62 -3.72 14.33 -3.35
C ALA A 62 -2.53 13.58 -2.74
N ASN A 63 -2.74 12.90 -1.61
CA ASN A 63 -1.71 12.17 -0.86
C ASN A 63 -2.27 10.83 -0.34
N ALA A 64 -1.40 9.83 -0.20
CA ALA A 64 -1.78 8.54 0.35
C ALA A 64 -2.23 8.62 1.83
N ASP A 65 -1.65 9.57 2.59
CA ASP A 65 -2.03 9.80 3.99
C ASP A 65 -3.49 10.25 4.12
N ALA A 66 -3.97 11.07 3.17
CA ALA A 66 -5.36 11.52 3.14
C ALA A 66 -6.32 10.37 2.82
N LEU A 67 -5.93 9.49 1.90
CA LEU A 67 -6.71 8.29 1.59
C LEU A 67 -6.83 7.36 2.83
N VAL A 68 -5.73 7.12 3.54
CA VAL A 68 -5.74 6.25 4.72
C VAL A 68 -6.64 6.83 5.83
N GLN A 69 -6.62 8.14 6.04
CA GLN A 69 -7.49 8.79 7.02
C GLN A 69 -8.97 8.71 6.62
N ASP A 70 -9.29 8.91 5.35
CA ASP A 70 -10.67 8.80 4.87
C ASP A 70 -11.19 7.35 4.96
N ALA A 71 -10.35 6.38 4.57
CA ALA A 71 -10.66 4.96 4.72
C ALA A 71 -10.91 4.58 6.19
N ARG A 72 -10.10 5.08 7.13
CA ARG A 72 -10.32 4.89 8.57
C ARG A 72 -11.65 5.48 9.03
N SER A 73 -11.98 6.70 8.57
CA SER A 73 -13.19 7.39 9.03
C SER A 73 -14.47 6.77 8.49
N SER A 74 -14.44 6.28 7.25
CA SER A 74 -15.64 5.81 6.52
C SER A 74 -15.85 4.30 6.53
N LEU A 75 -14.79 3.48 6.49
CA LEU A 75 -14.91 2.03 6.30
C LEU A 75 -14.82 1.23 7.61
N LEU A 76 -14.23 1.80 8.66
CA LEU A 76 -14.13 1.14 9.96
C LEU A 76 -15.34 1.45 10.84
N ASP A 77 -15.75 0.47 11.62
CA ASP A 77 -16.74 0.66 12.67
C ASP A 77 -16.18 1.55 13.77
N GLU A 78 -17.04 2.34 14.44
CA GLU A 78 -16.64 3.39 15.40
C GLU A 78 -15.68 2.89 16.49
N TRP A 79 -15.88 1.68 16.99
CA TRP A 79 -15.08 1.06 18.04
C TRP A 79 -13.67 0.66 17.60
N HIS A 80 -13.44 0.45 16.29
CA HIS A 80 -12.11 0.17 15.75
C HIS A 80 -11.37 1.42 15.27
N LYS A 81 -12.05 2.56 15.15
CA LYS A 81 -11.42 3.78 14.65
C LYS A 81 -10.28 4.22 15.58
N GLU A 82 -10.46 4.12 16.89
CA GLU A 82 -9.49 4.58 17.89
C GLU A 82 -8.51 3.51 18.36
N ALA A 83 -8.45 2.36 17.69
CA ALA A 83 -7.53 1.30 18.07
C ALA A 83 -6.07 1.68 17.78
N ASP A 84 -5.21 1.62 18.81
CA ASP A 84 -3.77 1.98 18.72
C ASP A 84 -2.93 0.96 17.94
N ASP A 85 -3.47 -0.23 17.69
CA ASP A 85 -2.80 -1.34 17.00
C ASP A 85 -3.07 -1.36 15.49
N LEU A 86 -3.66 -0.30 14.94
CA LEU A 86 -3.97 -0.23 13.51
C LEU A 86 -2.69 -0.19 12.67
N VAL A 87 -2.61 -1.10 11.70
CA VAL A 87 -1.48 -1.21 10.77
C VAL A 87 -1.95 -1.04 9.34
N VAL A 88 -1.22 -0.21 8.58
CA VAL A 88 -1.43 -0.05 7.14
C VAL A 88 -0.54 -1.05 6.41
N ILE A 89 -1.15 -1.94 5.64
CA ILE A 89 -0.42 -2.91 4.80
C ILE A 89 -0.39 -2.40 3.37
N MET A 90 0.81 -2.28 2.80
CA MET A 90 0.96 -1.84 1.42
C MET A 90 2.12 -2.53 0.69
N GLY A 91 2.09 -2.44 -0.64
CA GLY A 91 3.16 -2.92 -1.50
C GLY A 91 4.40 -2.03 -1.41
N ARG A 92 5.58 -2.65 -1.40
CA ARG A 92 6.88 -1.94 -1.40
C ARG A 92 7.04 -0.97 -2.56
N ASN A 93 6.58 -1.37 -3.75
CA ASN A 93 6.69 -0.53 -4.95
C ASN A 93 5.88 0.76 -4.78
N LEU A 94 4.64 0.66 -4.27
CA LEU A 94 3.79 1.82 -4.03
C LEU A 94 4.40 2.76 -2.98
N PHE A 95 4.97 2.20 -1.91
CA PHE A 95 5.65 3.00 -0.88
C PHE A 95 6.81 3.81 -1.46
N ASN A 96 7.65 3.17 -2.27
CA ASN A 96 8.78 3.85 -2.91
C ASN A 96 8.32 4.91 -3.90
N SER A 97 7.32 4.62 -4.75
CA SER A 97 6.78 5.58 -5.72
C SER A 97 6.25 6.87 -5.08
N LEU A 98 5.73 6.79 -3.85
CA LEU A 98 5.25 7.97 -3.10
C LEU A 98 6.40 8.77 -2.46
N ARG A 99 7.44 8.10 -1.97
CA ARG A 99 8.55 8.74 -1.20
C ARG A 99 9.61 9.36 -2.11
N LEU A 100 9.89 8.74 -3.27
CA LEU A 100 10.99 9.16 -4.15
C LEU A 100 10.84 10.59 -4.71
N PRO A 101 9.67 11.05 -5.18
CA PRO A 101 9.47 12.44 -5.59
C PRO A 101 9.74 13.47 -4.46
N VAL A 102 9.33 13.12 -3.24
CA VAL A 102 9.55 13.97 -2.06
C VAL A 102 11.04 14.10 -1.77
N LEU A 103 11.78 12.99 -1.80
CA LEU A 103 13.23 12.99 -1.60
C LEU A 103 13.96 13.83 -2.66
N ASN A 104 13.57 13.72 -3.93
CA ASN A 104 14.18 14.51 -5.00
C ASN A 104 13.87 16.01 -4.88
N SER A 105 12.67 16.38 -4.44
CA SER A 105 12.32 17.79 -4.20
C SER A 105 13.08 18.39 -3.02
N ILE A 106 13.44 17.54 -2.05
CA ILE A 106 14.20 17.95 -0.88
C ILE A 106 15.67 18.14 -1.26
N SER A 107 16.29 17.32 -2.10
CA SER A 107 17.74 17.40 -2.40
C SER A 107 18.24 18.65 -3.16
N GLY A 108 17.39 19.66 -3.38
CA GLY A 108 17.69 20.80 -4.24
C GLY A 108 18.23 22.04 -3.52
N GLN A 109 18.17 22.16 -2.19
CA GLN A 109 18.34 23.44 -1.51
C GLN A 109 19.49 23.51 -0.48
N ASN A 110 19.93 22.42 0.17
CA ASN A 110 20.88 22.37 1.30
C ASN A 110 21.39 20.92 1.64
N PRO A 111 22.58 20.49 1.18
CA PRO A 111 22.97 19.08 1.16
C PRO A 111 23.09 18.37 2.53
N ASN A 112 23.50 19.07 3.61
CA ASN A 112 23.76 18.42 4.91
C ASN A 112 22.48 18.19 5.74
N ALA A 113 21.55 19.15 5.75
CA ALA A 113 20.27 19.00 6.45
C ALA A 113 19.32 18.06 5.70
N GLU A 114 19.40 18.07 4.37
CA GLU A 114 18.58 17.23 3.48
C GLU A 114 18.97 15.75 3.55
N LEU A 115 20.26 15.45 3.71
CA LEU A 115 20.71 14.06 3.91
C LEU A 115 20.11 13.45 5.18
N LEU A 116 20.07 14.22 6.27
CA LEU A 116 19.48 13.78 7.54
C LEU A 116 17.96 13.66 7.45
N ALA A 117 17.29 14.64 6.84
CA ALA A 117 15.85 14.61 6.61
C ALA A 117 15.45 13.43 5.70
N GLY A 118 16.23 13.16 4.65
CA GLY A 118 16.02 12.03 3.75
C GLY A 118 16.15 10.68 4.46
N GLN A 119 17.15 10.51 5.34
CA GLN A 119 17.29 9.30 6.16
C GLN A 119 16.12 9.12 7.13
N LEU A 120 15.67 10.19 7.79
CA LEU A 120 14.51 10.15 8.70
C LEU A 120 13.22 9.78 7.95
N ILE A 121 13.03 10.30 6.74
CA ILE A 121 11.88 10.00 5.88
C ILE A 121 11.93 8.54 5.41
N LEU A 122 13.11 7.98 5.12
CA LEU A 122 13.23 6.56 4.76
C LEU A 122 13.06 5.62 5.95
N SER A 123 13.51 6.02 7.14
CA SER A 123 13.39 5.22 8.36
C SER A 123 11.97 5.20 8.93
N SER A 124 11.25 6.33 8.81
CA SER A 124 9.84 6.43 9.21
C SER A 124 8.94 5.71 8.22
N ARG A 125 8.60 4.46 8.55
CA ARG A 125 7.59 3.67 7.83
C ARG A 125 6.22 3.95 8.40
N THR A 126 5.78 5.20 8.32
CA THR A 126 4.45 5.61 8.78
C THR A 126 3.69 6.28 7.66
N ILE A 127 2.38 5.98 7.55
CA ILE A 127 1.45 6.63 6.61
C ILE A 127 0.16 6.93 7.37
N GLY A 128 -0.35 8.16 7.22
CA GLY A 128 -1.58 8.62 7.85
C GLY A 128 -1.51 8.66 9.38
N GLY A 129 -0.31 8.61 9.97
CA GLY A 129 -0.08 8.52 11.41
C GLY A 129 0.14 7.10 11.95
N TRP A 130 0.00 6.07 11.12
CA TRP A 130 0.05 4.65 11.54
C TRP A 130 1.28 3.92 11.02
N ALA A 131 1.64 2.83 11.70
CA ALA A 131 2.75 1.97 11.28
C ALA A 131 2.41 1.30 9.93
N CYS A 132 3.35 1.39 8.99
CA CYS A 132 3.24 0.79 7.68
C CYS A 132 4.07 -0.48 7.59
N SER A 133 3.39 -1.60 7.36
CA SER A 133 4.02 -2.89 7.10
C SER A 133 4.19 -3.11 5.60
N LEU A 134 5.45 -3.13 5.16
CA LEU A 134 5.80 -3.36 3.77
C LEU A 134 5.82 -4.85 3.45
N ARG A 135 4.93 -5.29 2.56
CA ARG A 135 4.96 -6.65 2.05
C ARG A 135 6.28 -6.91 1.31
N ARG A 136 7.05 -7.92 1.74
CA ARG A 136 8.16 -8.47 0.96
C ARG A 136 7.58 -9.11 -0.30
N SER A 137 7.85 -8.50 -1.46
CA SER A 137 7.54 -9.13 -2.74
C SER A 137 8.34 -10.43 -2.84
N SER A 138 7.67 -11.56 -2.92
CA SER A 138 8.27 -12.90 -3.02
C SER A 138 8.95 -13.16 -4.37
N ARG A 139 9.29 -12.11 -5.13
CA ARG A 139 9.95 -12.21 -6.44
C ARG A 139 11.50 -12.21 -6.35
N ILE A 140 12.06 -12.24 -5.13
CA ILE A 140 13.51 -12.40 -4.87
C ILE A 140 13.69 -13.61 -3.94
N GLN A 141 13.50 -14.80 -4.50
CA GLN A 141 14.15 -16.03 -4.04
C GLN A 141 14.50 -16.81 -5.31
N ARG A 142 15.69 -16.55 -5.84
CA ARG A 142 16.53 -17.39 -6.72
C ARG A 142 17.68 -16.54 -7.26
N CYS A 143 18.75 -16.46 -6.46
CA CYS A 143 20.12 -16.71 -6.91
C CYS A 143 20.69 -17.72 -5.92
#